data_AF-A0A956DPX5-F1
#
_entry.id   AF-A0A956DPX5-F1
#
_cell.length_a   1.000
_cell.length_b   1.000
_cell.length_c   1.000
_cell.angle_alpha   90.00
_cell.angle_beta   90.00
_cell.angle_gamma   90.00
#
_symmetry.space_group_name_H-M   'P 1'
#
loop_
_entity.id
_entity.type
_entity.pdbx_description
1 polymer ?
#
loop_
_entity_poly.entity_id
_entity_poly.type
_entity_poly.pdbx_seq_one_letter_code
_entity_poly.pdbx_strand_id
1 'polypeptide(L)'
;RARPSDIPLLATHFLRRHAAANGKPIERFSPDAIDTLMGYSWPGNVRELENAVEHAVVFCRGEVVDVNDLPAMPPRKAGSMGRPIVPGATLEEVDRWAITTAYEALGSPTKVAESLGVSRRMVQYRIKEWGLGAHRSDAPEDGG
;
A
#
# COMPACT_ATOMS: atom_id res chain seq x y z
N ARG A 1 -8.74 -10.46 1.53
CA ARG A 1 -9.75 -9.76 0.71
C ARG A 1 -10.85 -9.27 1.66
N ALA A 2 -10.81 -8.00 2.07
CA ALA A 2 -11.95 -7.36 2.73
C ALA A 2 -13.12 -7.29 1.73
N ARG A 3 -14.35 -7.46 2.20
CA ARG A 3 -15.54 -7.28 1.36
C ARG A 3 -15.81 -5.78 1.23
N PRO A 4 -16.17 -5.26 0.03
CA PRO A 4 -16.46 -3.83 -0.16
C PRO A 4 -17.49 -3.26 0.82
N SER A 5 -18.40 -4.12 1.30
CA SER A 5 -19.44 -3.80 2.28
C SER A 5 -18.95 -3.45 3.68
N ASP A 6 -17.70 -3.77 4.05
CA ASP A 6 -17.17 -3.52 5.40
C ASP A 6 -16.37 -2.20 5.48
N ILE A 7 -16.08 -1.57 4.33
CA ILE A 7 -15.25 -0.36 4.25
C ILE A 7 -15.83 0.80 5.06
N PRO A 8 -17.13 1.16 4.96
CA PRO A 8 -17.67 2.30 5.72
C PRO A 8 -17.56 2.11 7.25
N LEU A 9 -17.81 0.89 7.72
CA LEU A 9 -17.72 0.54 9.14
C LEU A 9 -16.28 0.63 9.65
N LEU A 10 -15.33 0.05 8.90
CA LEU A 10 -13.90 0.09 9.24
C LEU A 10 -13.35 1.51 9.18
N ALA A 11 -13.67 2.27 8.13
CA ALA A 11 -13.26 3.66 7.99
C ALA A 11 -13.76 4.51 9.18
N THR A 12 -15.02 4.32 9.58
CA THR A 12 -15.60 5.02 10.74
C THR A 12 -14.89 4.63 12.05
N HIS A 13 -14.50 3.36 12.21
CA HIS A 13 -13.74 2.91 13.37
C HIS A 13 -12.37 3.61 13.46
N PHE A 14 -11.62 3.63 12.36
CA PHE A 14 -10.33 4.33 12.31
C PHE A 14 -10.48 5.83 12.51
N LEU A 15 -11.49 6.45 11.90
CA LEU A 15 -11.76 7.87 12.03
C LEU A 15 -11.87 8.28 13.50
N ARG A 16 -12.72 7.58 14.27
CA ARG A 16 -12.91 7.85 15.70
C ARG A 16 -11.62 7.67 16.49
N ARG A 17 -10.87 6.60 16.21
CA ARG A 17 -9.60 6.31 16.89
C ARG A 17 -8.56 7.41 16.64
N HIS A 18 -8.33 7.78 15.38
CA HIS A 18 -7.32 8.77 15.02
C HIS A 18 -7.76 10.19 15.37
N ALA A 19 -9.04 10.55 15.23
CA ALA A 19 -9.56 11.85 15.66
C ALA A 19 -9.36 12.06 17.16
N ALA A 20 -9.70 11.05 17.98
CA ALA A 20 -9.46 11.08 19.42
C ALA A 20 -7.97 11.17 19.77
N ALA A 21 -7.12 10.37 19.13
CA ALA A 21 -5.68 10.39 19.35
C ALA A 21 -5.02 11.73 18.99
N ASN A 22 -5.57 12.44 17.99
CA ASN A 22 -5.07 13.74 17.54
C ASN A 22 -5.81 14.94 18.17
N GLY A 23 -6.77 14.70 19.07
CA GLY A 23 -7.57 15.76 19.69
C GLY A 23 -8.38 16.59 18.70
N LYS A 24 -8.77 16.01 17.57
CA LYS A 24 -9.55 16.71 16.53
C LYS A 24 -11.05 16.45 16.66
N PRO A 25 -11.91 17.45 16.40
CA PRO A 25 -13.37 17.33 16.53
C PRO A 25 -14.01 16.63 15.33
N ILE A 26 -13.31 15.70 14.68
CA ILE A 26 -13.78 15.05 13.46
C ILE A 26 -14.78 13.95 13.82
N GLU A 27 -15.98 14.03 13.24
CA GLU A 27 -17.09 13.15 13.59
C GLU A 27 -17.45 12.14 12.49
N ARG A 28 -17.30 12.54 11.22
CA ARG A 28 -17.76 11.76 10.07
C ARG A 28 -17.00 12.08 8.78
N PHE A 29 -17.26 11.27 7.77
CA PHE A 29 -16.90 11.54 6.38
C PHE A 29 -18.07 12.21 5.64
N SER A 30 -17.78 12.96 4.59
CA SER A 30 -18.78 13.36 3.59
C SER A 30 -19.26 12.12 2.80
N PRO A 31 -20.46 12.14 2.21
CA PRO A 31 -20.92 11.05 1.33
C PRO A 31 -19.92 10.75 0.21
N ASP A 32 -19.42 11.80 -0.44
CA ASP A 32 -18.45 11.67 -1.53
C ASP A 32 -17.13 11.05 -1.07
N ALA A 33 -16.67 11.36 0.15
CA ALA A 33 -15.48 10.73 0.74
C ALA A 33 -15.70 9.24 1.00
N ILE A 34 -16.88 8.83 1.49
CA ILE A 34 -17.22 7.41 1.68
C ILE A 34 -17.29 6.69 0.33
N ASP A 35 -17.97 7.27 -0.66
CA ASP A 35 -18.06 6.70 -2.01
C ASP A 35 -16.67 6.55 -2.64
N THR A 36 -15.82 7.56 -2.44
CA THR A 36 -14.42 7.53 -2.84
C THR A 36 -13.69 6.36 -2.19
N LEU A 37 -13.76 6.20 -0.86
CA LEU A 37 -13.14 5.07 -0.14
C LEU A 37 -13.68 3.70 -0.60
N MET A 38 -14.98 3.59 -0.90
CA MET A 38 -15.59 2.34 -1.42
C MET A 38 -15.15 2.02 -2.86
N GLY A 39 -14.81 3.03 -3.65
CA GLY A 39 -14.35 2.89 -5.04
C GLY A 39 -12.94 2.32 -5.19
N TYR A 40 -12.12 2.28 -4.12
CA TYR A 40 -10.74 1.78 -4.17
C TYR A 40 -10.63 0.27 -3.92
N SER A 41 -9.57 -0.33 -4.48
CA SER A 41 -9.31 -1.77 -4.35
C SER A 41 -8.56 -2.16 -3.08
N TRP A 42 -8.09 -1.19 -2.28
CA TRP A 42 -7.31 -1.39 -1.05
C TRP A 42 -6.24 -2.50 -1.17
N PRO A 43 -5.27 -2.35 -2.08
CA PRO A 43 -4.23 -3.35 -2.34
C PRO A 43 -3.28 -3.41 -1.13
N GLY A 44 -3.56 -4.27 -0.16
CA GLY A 44 -2.87 -4.29 1.14
C GLY A 44 -3.79 -4.58 2.34
N ASN A 45 -5.11 -4.64 2.11
CA ASN A 45 -6.17 -4.79 3.13
C ASN A 45 -6.32 -3.54 4.03
N VAL A 46 -6.77 -3.79 5.27
CA VAL A 46 -7.23 -2.84 6.30
C VAL A 46 -6.18 -1.80 6.69
N ARG A 47 -4.88 -2.10 6.59
CA ARG A 47 -3.79 -1.15 6.92
C ARG A 47 -3.74 0.04 5.98
N GLU A 48 -3.91 -0.18 4.69
CA GLU A 48 -3.95 0.91 3.70
C GLU A 48 -5.14 1.84 3.96
N LEU A 49 -6.30 1.25 4.34
CA LEU A 49 -7.47 2.02 4.74
C LEU A 49 -7.21 2.82 6.03
N GLU A 50 -6.60 2.20 7.04
CA GLU A 50 -6.23 2.87 8.29
C GLU A 50 -5.30 4.07 8.01
N ASN A 51 -4.22 3.87 7.22
CA ASN A 51 -3.28 4.93 6.84
C ASN A 51 -3.97 6.06 6.06
N ALA A 52 -4.86 5.73 5.13
CA ALA A 52 -5.60 6.75 4.37
C ALA A 52 -6.52 7.58 5.28
N VAL A 53 -7.16 6.94 6.26
CA VAL A 53 -8.01 7.62 7.24
C VAL A 53 -7.17 8.45 8.22
N GLU A 54 -6.01 7.95 8.65
CA GLU A 54 -5.07 8.72 9.48
C GLU A 54 -4.61 10.00 8.77
N HIS A 55 -4.20 9.89 7.51
CA HIS A 55 -3.89 11.06 6.67
C HIS A 55 -5.07 12.03 6.65
N ALA A 56 -6.27 11.53 6.35
CA ALA A 56 -7.45 12.38 6.29
C ALA A 56 -7.74 13.11 7.61
N VAL A 57 -7.53 12.46 8.75
CA VAL A 57 -7.61 13.09 10.06
C VAL A 57 -6.57 14.21 10.20
N VAL A 58 -5.32 14.00 9.77
CA VAL A 58 -4.26 15.01 9.85
C VAL A 58 -4.57 16.25 8.99
N PHE A 59 -5.13 16.08 7.81
CA PHE A 59 -5.39 17.19 6.87
C PHE A 59 -6.75 17.88 7.08
N CYS A 60 -7.75 17.16 7.59
CA CYS A 60 -9.07 17.73 7.87
C CYS A 60 -9.00 18.86 8.89
N ARG A 61 -9.67 19.98 8.56
CA ARG A 61 -9.72 21.20 9.37
C ARG A 61 -11.05 21.42 10.10
N GLY A 62 -12.04 20.57 9.86
CA GLY A 62 -13.37 20.67 10.46
C GLY A 62 -13.85 19.37 11.07
N GLU A 63 -15.17 19.23 11.21
CA GLU A 63 -15.83 18.05 11.78
C GLU A 63 -16.09 16.95 10.75
N VAL A 64 -15.95 17.27 9.46
CA VAL A 64 -16.28 16.39 8.34
C VAL A 64 -15.05 16.24 7.45
N VAL A 65 -14.60 15.00 7.27
CA VAL A 65 -13.57 14.65 6.29
C VAL A 65 -14.19 14.66 4.90
N ASP A 66 -13.63 15.45 4.00
CA ASP A 66 -14.04 15.49 2.60
C ASP A 66 -13.04 14.78 1.68
N VAL A 67 -13.40 14.61 0.41
CA VAL A 67 -12.56 13.96 -0.62
C VAL A 67 -11.18 14.59 -0.71
N ASN A 68 -11.08 15.91 -0.51
CA ASN A 68 -9.83 16.66 -0.60
C ASN A 68 -8.88 16.40 0.58
N ASP A 69 -9.37 15.86 1.69
CA ASP A 69 -8.53 15.49 2.84
C ASP A 69 -7.95 14.08 2.70
N LEU A 70 -8.56 13.25 1.85
CA LEU A 70 -8.07 11.91 1.55
C LEU A 70 -6.75 11.99 0.75
N PRO A 71 -5.82 11.05 0.95
CA PRO A 71 -4.61 11.00 0.13
C PRO A 71 -4.97 10.76 -1.34
N ALA A 72 -4.06 11.11 -2.24
CA ALA A 72 -4.19 10.80 -3.66
C ALA A 72 -4.16 9.28 -3.85
N MET A 73 -5.35 8.68 -3.90
CA MET A 73 -5.49 7.25 -4.10
C MET A 73 -5.62 6.98 -5.61
N PRO A 74 -4.83 6.06 -6.20
CA PRO A 74 -4.95 5.74 -7.61
C PRO A 74 -6.30 5.04 -7.85
N PRO A 75 -7.16 5.54 -8.77
CA PRO A 75 -8.48 4.95 -8.99
C PRO A 75 -8.32 3.47 -9.32
N ARG A 76 -9.36 2.68 -9.03
CA ARG A 76 -9.44 1.26 -9.38
C ARG A 76 -9.30 1.06 -10.89
N LYS A 77 -8.07 1.10 -11.40
CA LYS A 77 -7.73 0.68 -12.75
C LYS A 77 -7.56 -0.82 -12.71
N ALA A 78 -8.45 -1.52 -13.40
CA ALA A 78 -8.20 -2.90 -13.78
C ALA A 78 -6.92 -2.92 -14.62
N GLY A 79 -5.80 -3.34 -14.02
CA GLY A 79 -4.61 -3.78 -14.76
C GLY A 79 -3.48 -2.79 -15.06
N SER A 80 -3.30 -1.66 -14.35
CA SER A 80 -2.12 -0.81 -14.61
C SER A 80 -1.18 -0.68 -13.41
N MET A 81 0.04 -1.20 -13.56
CA MET A 81 1.22 -0.79 -12.80
C MET A 81 1.37 0.74 -12.88
N GLY A 82 1.43 1.42 -11.73
CA GLY A 82 1.69 2.86 -11.67
C GLY A 82 1.58 3.44 -10.26
N ARG A 83 2.70 3.38 -9.51
CA ARG A 83 3.30 4.27 -8.45
C ARG A 83 2.37 5.19 -7.60
N PRO A 84 2.64 5.48 -6.29
CA PRO A 84 3.81 6.31 -5.89
C PRO A 84 4.38 6.15 -4.44
N ILE A 85 5.42 6.94 -4.16
CA ILE A 85 6.08 7.19 -2.86
C ILE A 85 5.03 7.34 -1.76
N VAL A 86 5.15 6.57 -0.67
CA VAL A 86 4.17 6.55 0.43
C VAL A 86 4.68 7.40 1.61
N PRO A 87 4.12 8.59 1.89
CA PRO A 87 4.25 9.20 3.21
C PRO A 87 3.66 8.25 4.26
N GLY A 88 4.46 7.84 5.25
CA GLY A 88 4.05 6.91 6.31
C GLY A 88 4.45 5.45 6.12
N ALA A 89 4.99 5.05 4.95
CA ALA A 89 5.57 3.72 4.80
C ALA A 89 6.90 3.61 5.56
N THR A 90 7.10 2.46 6.17
CA THR A 90 8.40 2.07 6.70
C THR A 90 9.38 1.82 5.55
N LEU A 91 10.67 1.98 5.84
CA LEU A 91 11.72 1.66 4.87
C LEU A 91 11.64 0.18 4.42
N GLU A 92 11.20 -0.72 5.30
CA GLU A 92 11.03 -2.14 4.98
C GLU A 92 9.95 -2.37 3.91
N GLU A 93 8.83 -1.64 3.98
CA GLU A 93 7.74 -1.75 3.01
C GLU A 93 8.16 -1.22 1.64
N VAL A 94 8.89 -0.10 1.61
CA VAL A 94 9.46 0.46 0.38
C VAL A 94 10.46 -0.52 -0.23
N ASP A 95 11.36 -1.07 0.57
CA ASP A 95 12.35 -2.05 0.12
C ASP A 95 11.67 -3.32 -0.39
N ARG A 96 10.65 -3.82 0.32
CA ARG A 96 9.91 -5.03 -0.07
C ARG A 96 9.24 -4.83 -1.41
N TRP A 97 8.54 -3.73 -1.61
CA TRP A 97 7.92 -3.42 -2.89
C TRP A 97 8.97 -3.29 -4.02
N ALA A 98 10.02 -2.51 -3.81
CA ALA A 98 11.02 -2.23 -4.86
C ALA A 98 11.77 -3.50 -5.28
N ILE A 99 12.22 -4.30 -4.31
CA ILE A 99 13.02 -5.50 -4.57
C ILE A 99 12.16 -6.62 -5.15
N THR A 100 10.93 -6.85 -4.66
CA THR A 100 10.03 -7.89 -5.20
C THR A 100 9.68 -7.59 -6.65
N THR A 101 9.20 -6.38 -6.93
CA THR A 101 8.81 -5.93 -8.27
C THR A 101 9.97 -6.05 -9.26
N ALA A 102 11.16 -5.57 -8.88
CA ALA A 102 12.34 -5.67 -9.72
C ALA A 102 12.77 -7.14 -9.93
N TYR A 103 12.65 -8.00 -8.90
CA TYR A 103 13.04 -9.40 -8.99
C TYR A 103 12.07 -10.25 -9.81
N GLU A 104 10.78 -9.93 -9.80
CA GLU A 104 9.80 -10.51 -10.71
C GLU A 104 10.13 -10.19 -12.17
N ALA A 105 10.50 -8.94 -12.46
CA ALA A 105 10.81 -8.51 -13.82
C ALA A 105 12.18 -9.01 -14.32
N LEU A 106 13.20 -9.02 -13.45
CA LEU A 106 14.60 -9.24 -13.84
C LEU A 106 15.12 -10.65 -13.52
N GLY A 107 14.49 -11.36 -12.59
CA GLY A 107 14.83 -12.73 -12.19
C GLY A 107 16.21 -12.93 -11.54
N SER A 108 17.00 -11.88 -11.37
CA SER A 108 18.39 -11.97 -10.91
C SER A 108 18.66 -10.97 -9.77
N PRO A 109 19.18 -11.41 -8.61
CA PRO A 109 19.53 -10.49 -7.53
C PRO A 109 20.59 -9.45 -7.95
N THR A 110 21.49 -9.82 -8.86
CA THR A 110 22.51 -8.90 -9.40
C THR A 110 21.86 -7.79 -10.22
N LYS A 111 20.98 -8.14 -11.17
CA LYS A 111 20.30 -7.16 -12.03
C LYS A 111 19.38 -6.23 -11.23
N VAL A 112 18.72 -6.77 -10.19
CA VAL A 112 17.90 -5.97 -9.28
C VAL A 112 18.75 -4.96 -8.51
N ALA A 113 19.89 -5.38 -7.96
CA ALA A 113 20.78 -4.50 -7.22
C ALA A 113 21.31 -3.35 -8.09
N GLU A 114 21.73 -3.66 -9.33
CA GLU A 114 22.15 -2.67 -10.32
C GLU A 114 21.02 -1.70 -10.68
N SER A 115 19.82 -2.20 -10.94
CA SER A 115 18.66 -1.38 -11.30
C SER A 115 18.20 -0.45 -10.17
N LEU A 116 18.38 -0.86 -8.91
CA LEU A 116 17.96 -0.09 -7.74
C LEU A 116 19.11 0.75 -7.13
N GLY A 117 20.34 0.61 -7.62
CA GLY A 117 21.51 1.32 -7.08
C GLY A 117 21.89 0.90 -5.66
N VAL A 118 21.62 -0.35 -5.27
CA VAL A 118 21.91 -0.88 -3.93
C VAL A 118 22.89 -2.06 -3.97
N SER A 119 23.36 -2.52 -2.81
CA SER A 119 24.28 -3.67 -2.78
C SER A 119 23.58 -5.00 -3.11
N ARG A 120 24.25 -5.86 -3.88
CA ARG A 120 23.78 -7.24 -4.15
C ARG A 120 23.53 -8.03 -2.87
N ARG A 121 24.37 -7.84 -1.84
CA ARG A 121 24.24 -8.53 -0.55
C ARG A 121 22.92 -8.19 0.15
N MET A 122 22.51 -6.91 0.11
CA MET A 122 21.21 -6.45 0.65
C MET A 122 20.06 -7.15 -0.06
N VAL A 123 20.06 -7.14 -1.39
CA VAL A 123 19.00 -7.78 -2.21
C VAL A 123 18.92 -9.28 -1.94
N GLN A 124 20.05 -9.98 -1.88
CA GLN A 124 20.10 -11.42 -1.56
C GLN A 124 19.57 -11.73 -0.17
N TYR A 125 19.96 -10.93 0.84
CA TYR A 125 19.46 -11.08 2.20
C TYR A 125 17.94 -10.96 2.23
N ARG A 126 17.39 -9.92 1.59
CA ARG A 126 15.95 -9.65 1.52
C ARG A 126 15.17 -10.71 0.74
N ILE A 127 15.70 -11.19 -0.39
CA ILE A 127 15.11 -12.31 -1.16
C ILE A 127 15.02 -13.58 -0.31
N LYS A 128 16.07 -13.88 0.48
CA LYS A 128 16.08 -15.04 1.37
C LYS A 128 15.10 -14.87 2.53
N GLU A 129 15.12 -13.71 3.17
CA GLU A 129 14.22 -13.34 4.28
C GLU A 129 12.74 -13.43 3.88
N TRP A 130 12.40 -13.05 2.64
CA TRP A 130 11.02 -13.07 2.14
C TRP A 130 10.67 -14.30 1.29
N GLY A 131 11.57 -15.27 1.15
CA GLY A 131 11.31 -16.54 0.45
C GLY A 131 11.12 -16.46 -1.06
N LEU A 132 11.52 -15.36 -1.72
CA LEU A 132 11.28 -15.13 -3.16
C LEU A 132 12.04 -16.07 -4.10
N GLY A 133 13.06 -16.77 -3.61
CA GLY A 133 13.90 -17.68 -4.39
C GLY A 133 13.50 -19.15 -4.34
N ALA A 134 12.54 -19.53 -3.48
CA ALA A 134 12.22 -20.95 -3.25
C ALA A 134 11.33 -21.57 -4.34
N HIS A 135 10.69 -20.77 -5.19
CA HIS A 135 9.66 -21.24 -6.13
C HIS A 135 10.10 -21.34 -7.59
N ARG A 136 11.36 -21.02 -7.92
CA ARG A 136 11.85 -20.99 -9.31
C ARG A 136 12.70 -22.21 -9.71
N SER A 137 12.78 -23.23 -8.85
CA SER A 137 13.61 -24.42 -9.07
C SER A 137 12.87 -25.64 -9.67
N ASP A 138 11.56 -25.56 -9.94
CA ASP A 138 10.77 -26.64 -10.56
C ASP A 138 10.29 -26.31 -11.99
N ALA A 139 10.94 -25.33 -12.64
CA ALA A 139 10.96 -25.15 -14.09
C ALA A 139 11.59 -26.35 -14.84
N PRO A 140 10.92 -27.36 -15.43
CA PRO A 140 11.66 -28.24 -16.35
C PRO A 140 12.15 -27.37 -17.51
N GLU A 141 13.47 -27.35 -17.71
CA GLU A 141 14.09 -26.82 -18.92
C GLU A 141 13.68 -27.72 -20.09
N ASP A 142 12.52 -27.42 -20.68
CA ASP A 142 12.17 -27.93 -22.00
C ASP A 142 12.98 -27.13 -23.04
N GLY A 143 13.89 -27.83 -23.72
CA GLY A 143 14.31 -27.47 -25.07
C GLY A 143 15.77 -27.70 -25.39
N GLY A 144 16.06 -28.75 -26.16
CA GLY A 144 17.30 -28.90 -26.95
C GLY A 144 17.70 -30.32 -27.26
#